data_AF-A0A3R7ATJ4-F1
#
_entry.id   AF-A0A3R7ATJ4-F1
#
_cell.length_a   1.000
_cell.length_b   1.000
_cell.length_c   1.000
_cell.angle_alpha   90.00
_cell.angle_beta   90.00
_cell.angle_gamma   90.00
#
_symmetry.space_group_name_H-M   'P 1'
#
loop_
_entity.id
_entity.type
_entity.pdbx_description
1 polymer ?
#
loop_
_entity_poly.entity_id
_entity_poly.type
_entity_poly.pdbx_seq_one_letter_code
_entity_poly.pdbx_strand_id
1 'polypeptide(L)' 'KFGKSHGLRPLTSKRANKRFYKGKGCRNEGVHAKLGGYTLDVDKLLDLQVPDLTGFKLKPYVSPLVTRVPPS' A
#
# COMPACT_ATOMS: atom_id res chain seq x y z
N LYS A 1 -5.71 -11.38 32.87
CA LYS A 1 -6.30 -10.02 32.70
C LYS A 1 -5.23 -9.12 32.10
N PHE A 2 -5.49 -8.46 30.98
CA PHE A 2 -4.53 -7.53 30.38
C PHE A 2 -4.19 -6.40 31.36
N GLY A 3 -2.89 -6.12 31.57
CA GLY A 3 -2.41 -5.12 32.52
C GLY A 3 -2.83 -3.68 32.17
N LYS A 4 -2.70 -2.74 33.11
CA LYS A 4 -3.15 -1.32 32.99
C LYS A 4 -2.69 -0.61 31.70
N SER A 5 -1.58 -1.04 31.09
CA SER A 5 -1.04 -0.48 29.84
C SER A 5 -1.76 -0.94 28.57
N HIS A 6 -2.54 -2.02 28.61
CA HIS A 6 -3.25 -2.52 27.43
C HIS A 6 -4.47 -1.68 27.04
N GLY A 7 -5.09 -0.98 28.01
CA GLY A 7 -6.21 -0.08 27.78
C GLY A 7 -5.82 1.27 27.16
N LEU A 8 -4.54 1.64 27.21
CA LEU A 8 -4.02 2.93 26.71
C LEU A 8 -3.49 2.84 25.27
N ARG A 9 -3.47 1.64 24.66
CA ARG A 9 -2.98 1.47 23.28
C ARG A 9 -4.07 1.86 22.27
N PRO A 10 -3.71 2.47 21.13
CA PRO A 10 -4.68 2.74 20.07
C PRO A 10 -5.48 1.49 19.68
N LEU A 11 -6.80 1.64 19.55
CA LEU A 11 -7.68 0.53 19.20
C LEU A 11 -7.39 0.05 17.76
N THR A 12 -7.32 -1.27 17.59
CA THR A 12 -7.17 -1.93 16.29
C THR A 12 -8.39 -2.79 16.00
N SER A 13 -8.64 -3.06 14.72
CA SER A 13 -9.76 -3.91 14.29
C SER A 13 -9.71 -5.33 14.86
N LYS A 14 -8.56 -5.80 15.34
CA LYS A 14 -8.39 -7.14 15.94
C LYS A 14 -8.69 -7.19 17.44
N ARG A 15 -8.79 -6.04 18.11
CA ARG A 15 -9.08 -5.92 19.55
C ARG A 15 -10.48 -5.44 19.87
N ALA A 16 -11.19 -4.92 18.87
CA ALA A 16 -12.53 -4.39 19.03
C ALA A 16 -13.61 -5.45 18.75
N ASN A 17 -14.88 -5.10 18.96
CA ASN A 17 -16.01 -5.95 18.62
C ASN A 17 -16.24 -6.06 17.10
N LYS A 18 -17.19 -6.92 16.69
CA LYS A 18 -17.53 -7.17 15.28
C LYS A 18 -17.99 -5.93 14.50
N ARG A 19 -18.46 -4.88 15.16
CA ARG A 19 -19.01 -3.66 14.52
C ARG A 19 -17.97 -2.56 14.31
N PHE A 20 -16.77 -2.72 14.85
CA PHE A 20 -15.72 -1.72 14.72
C PHE A 20 -14.90 -1.95 13.44
N TYR A 21 -15.10 -1.08 12.45
CA TYR A 21 -14.30 -1.06 11.24
C TYR A 21 -13.18 -0.01 11.35
N LYS A 22 -11.95 -0.41 11.05
CA LYS A 22 -10.79 0.50 10.96
C LYS A 22 -9.95 0.14 9.74
N GLY A 23 -9.95 1.04 8.76
CA GLY A 23 -9.19 0.92 7.52
C GLY A 23 -7.67 1.01 7.72
N LYS A 24 -6.93 0.80 6.63
CA LYS A 24 -5.46 0.85 6.58
C LYS A 24 -4.91 2.03 5.76
N GLY A 25 -5.77 2.99 5.41
CA GLY A 25 -5.38 4.12 4.56
C GLY A 25 -5.14 3.73 3.10
N CYS A 26 -5.66 2.58 2.66
CA CYS A 26 -5.67 2.20 1.25
C CYS A 26 -6.56 3.17 0.45
N ARG A 27 -6.25 3.32 -0.84
CA ARG A 27 -7.06 4.10 -1.78
C ARG A 27 -8.45 3.46 -1.95
N ASN A 28 -9.42 4.28 -2.33
CA ASN A 28 -10.76 3.83 -2.65
C ASN A 28 -10.87 3.46 -4.14
N GLU A 29 -11.22 2.22 -4.43
CA GLU A 29 -11.27 1.66 -5.79
C GLU A 29 -12.71 1.62 -6.36
N GLY A 30 -13.68 2.17 -5.64
CA GLY A 30 -15.10 1.99 -5.98
C GLY A 30 -16.05 2.64 -4.99
N VAL A 31 -17.29 2.16 -4.94
CA VAL A 31 -18.36 2.70 -4.09
C VAL A 31 -19.21 1.59 -3.48
N HIS A 32 -19.65 1.76 -2.23
CA HIS A 32 -20.61 0.87 -1.59
C HIS A 32 -22.00 1.00 -2.23
N ALA A 33 -22.59 -0.13 -2.60
CA ALA A 33 -23.94 -0.20 -3.16
C ALA A 33 -25.00 -0.19 -2.04
N LYS A 34 -26.24 0.19 -2.41
CA LYS A 34 -27.38 0.35 -1.48
C LYS A 34 -27.65 -0.88 -0.59
N LEU A 35 -27.40 -2.10 -1.10
CA LEU A 35 -27.68 -3.37 -0.40
C LEU A 35 -26.42 -4.01 0.19
N GLY A 36 -25.39 -3.23 0.53
CA GLY A 36 -24.17 -3.71 1.16
C GLY A 36 -23.14 -4.36 0.22
N GLY A 37 -23.44 -4.40 -1.08
CA GLY A 37 -22.46 -4.74 -2.11
C GLY A 37 -21.39 -3.65 -2.29
N TYR A 38 -20.41 -3.91 -3.15
CA TYR A 38 -19.38 -2.95 -3.53
C TYR A 38 -19.18 -3.00 -5.04
N THR A 39 -19.29 -1.85 -5.70
CA THR A 39 -19.12 -1.71 -7.14
C THR A 39 -17.74 -1.14 -7.41
N LEU A 40 -16.94 -1.86 -8.20
CA LEU A 40 -15.60 -1.43 -8.63
C LEU A 40 -15.71 -0.41 -9.75
N ASP A 41 -14.83 0.60 -9.70
CA ASP A 41 -14.70 1.64 -10.73
C ASP A 41 -13.37 1.44 -11.45
N VAL A 42 -13.44 1.01 -12.72
CA VAL A 42 -12.24 0.64 -13.51
C VAL A 42 -11.29 1.83 -13.66
N ASP A 43 -11.82 3.05 -13.73
CA ASP A 43 -11.02 4.28 -13.89
C ASP A 43 -10.24 4.62 -12.62
N LYS A 44 -10.66 4.10 -11.46
CA LYS A 44 -9.97 4.29 -10.19
C LYS A 44 -8.93 3.22 -9.92
N LEU A 45 -8.95 2.10 -10.66
CA LEU A 45 -8.02 1.00 -10.46
C LEU A 45 -6.57 1.43 -10.71
N LEU A 46 -5.64 0.84 -9.96
CA LEU A 46 -4.21 1.12 -10.13
C LEU A 46 -3.74 0.38 -11.37
N ASP A 47 -3.42 1.13 -12.42
CA ASP A 47 -2.71 0.58 -13.58
C ASP A 47 -1.20 0.77 -13.41
N LEU A 48 -0.46 -0.33 -13.45
CA LEU A 48 0.99 -0.34 -13.41
C LEU A 48 1.50 -0.62 -14.83
N GLN A 49 1.92 0.43 -15.52
CA GLN A 49 2.51 0.33 -16.85
C GLN A 49 3.93 -0.24 -16.74
N VAL A 50 4.01 -1.57 -16.70
CA VAL A 50 5.28 -2.29 -16.65
C VAL A 50 5.81 -2.48 -18.08
N PRO A 51 6.96 -1.86 -18.44
CA PRO A 51 7.57 -2.07 -19.74
C PRO A 51 8.20 -3.46 -19.86
N ASP A 52 8.37 -3.94 -21.09
CA ASP A 52 9.19 -5.14 -21.33
C ASP A 52 10.67 -4.80 -21.15
N LEU A 53 11.32 -5.51 -20.22
CA LEU A 53 12.73 -5.34 -19.87
C LEU A 53 13.60 -6.50 -20.38
N THR A 54 13.07 -7.32 -21.28
CA THR A 54 13.82 -8.44 -21.88
C THR A 54 15.07 -7.93 -22.59
N GLY A 55 16.26 -8.33 -22.12
CA GLY A 55 17.55 -7.87 -22.64
C GLY A 55 18.07 -6.56 -22.05
N PHE A 56 17.40 -5.98 -21.05
CA PHE A 56 17.86 -4.77 -20.37
C PHE A 56 19.13 -5.04 -19.54
N LYS A 57 20.23 -4.37 -19.88
CA LYS A 57 21.56 -4.65 -19.30
C LYS A 57 21.82 -3.94 -17.97
N LEU A 58 21.07 -2.88 -17.66
CA LEU A 58 21.29 -2.08 -16.46
C LEU A 58 20.78 -2.81 -15.23
N LYS A 59 21.57 -2.75 -14.16
CA LYS A 59 21.24 -3.31 -12.84
C LYS A 59 20.95 -2.16 -11.86
N PRO A 60 20.24 -2.41 -10.75
CA PRO A 60 19.99 -1.38 -9.72
C PRO A 60 21.25 -0.92 -8.97
N TYR A 61 22.41 -1.55 -9.23
CA TYR A 61 23.67 -1.25 -8.59
C TYR A 61 24.77 -0.98 -9.60
N VAL A 62 25.74 -0.17 -9.19
CA VAL A 62 26.92 0.20 -9.97
C VAL A 62 28.16 -0.36 -9.28
N SER A 63 29.22 -0.62 -10.06
CA SER A 63 30.53 -1.02 -9.51
C SER A 63 31.11 0.11 -8.64
N PRO A 64 31.66 -0.19 -7.45
CA PRO A 64 32.29 0.81 -6.59
C PRO A 64 33.50 1.51 -7.21
N LEU A 65 34.07 0.94 -8.28
CA LEU A 65 35.26 1.47 -8.95
C LEU A 65 34.97 2.65 -9.89
N VAL A 66 33.69 2.92 -10.19
CA VAL A 66 33.30 3.97 -11.13
C VAL A 66 33.39 5.34 -10.45
N THR A 67 34.09 6.28 -11.07
CA THR A 67 34.23 7.66 -10.58
C THR A 67 33.01 8.52 -10.93
N ARG A 68 32.67 9.47 -10.07
CA ARG A 68 31.57 10.42 -10.30
C ARG A 68 31.97 11.44 -11.37
N VAL A 69 31.13 11.61 -12.39
CA VAL A 69 31.29 12.64 -13.43
C VAL A 69 30.76 13.99 -12.89
N PRO A 70 31.52 15.11 -12.98
CA PRO A 70 31.03 16.43 -12.57
C PRO A 70 29.93 16.94 -13.53
N PRO A 71 28.93 17.68 -13.02
CA PRO A 71 27.91 18.29 -13.88
C PRO A 71 28.55 19.36 -14.79
N SER A 72 28.03 19.44 -16.02
CA SER A 72 28.40 20.45 -17.04
C SER A 72 27.90 21.85 -16.70
#